data_AF-A0A8H7QZ56-F1
#
_entry.id   AF-A0A8H7QZ56-F1
#
_cell.length_a   1.000
_cell.length_b   1.000
_cell.length_c   1.000
_cell.angle_alpha   90.00
_cell.angle_beta   90.00
_cell.angle_gamma   90.00
#
_symmetry.space_group_name_H-M   'P 1'
#
loop_
_entity.id
_entity.type
_entity.pdbx_description
1 polymer ?
#
loop_
_entity_poly.entity_id
_entity_poly.type
_entity_poly.pdbx_seq_one_letter_code
_entity_poly.pdbx_strand_id
1 'polypeptide(L)'
;MVRPIPTEKMYPNVGLSTLSLYKRKFLGGSTSPKGGKQSKISTQTQNYIARNFQNGSLNGPKGVQSYLLTLGIEMSLRGIRHVLKSEGFKARRKVTTNFVNATNKRKRFAWAKIYQHYTVDDWRKWGFSNETRINMWGSDGKSYYWTDGATELLPYQIESHVQEDCGSVLFWGLITAEKPEYGSTITEENVNVEVYIDILQTSLLDTLEYYGLDRKSFRFQQDNARPHTSVPIKQWLQR
;
A
#
# COMPACT_ATOMS: atom_id res chain seq x y z
N MET A 1 -59.04 61.54 -14.23
CA MET A 1 -59.44 60.51 -15.23
C MET A 1 -58.82 59.19 -14.81
N VAL A 2 -59.62 58.27 -14.26
CA VAL A 2 -59.17 56.93 -13.84
C VAL A 2 -59.19 56.04 -15.08
N ARG A 3 -58.04 55.49 -15.49
CA ARG A 3 -57.97 54.57 -16.64
C ARG A 3 -58.57 53.21 -16.24
N PRO A 4 -59.35 52.52 -17.10
CA PRO A 4 -59.92 51.22 -16.78
C PRO A 4 -58.80 50.17 -16.65
N ILE A 5 -58.94 49.26 -15.69
CA ILE A 5 -58.08 48.08 -15.57
C ILE A 5 -58.44 47.15 -16.75
N PRO A 6 -57.48 46.75 -17.62
CA PRO A 6 -57.78 45.86 -18.73
C PRO A 6 -58.24 44.48 -18.21
N THR A 7 -59.46 44.09 -18.57
CA THR A 7 -60.08 42.80 -18.22
C THR A 7 -59.82 41.70 -19.26
N GLU A 8 -58.96 41.95 -20.27
CA GLU A 8 -58.56 40.94 -21.24
C GLU A 8 -57.34 40.16 -20.78
N LYS A 9 -57.39 38.83 -20.95
CA LYS A 9 -56.21 37.97 -20.76
C LYS A 9 -55.09 38.48 -21.66
N MET A 10 -54.01 38.97 -21.05
CA MET A 10 -52.80 39.44 -21.74
C MET A 10 -52.23 38.42 -22.75
N TYR A 11 -52.57 37.13 -22.59
CA TYR A 11 -52.27 36.04 -23.52
C TYR A 11 -53.46 35.07 -23.60
N PRO A 12 -54.42 35.27 -24.54
CA PRO A 12 -55.68 34.54 -24.56
C PRO A 12 -55.54 33.03 -24.84
N ASN A 13 -54.46 32.63 -25.52
CA ASN A 13 -54.19 31.23 -25.90
C ASN A 13 -53.30 30.45 -24.93
N VAL A 14 -52.92 31.05 -23.79
CA VAL A 14 -52.04 30.41 -22.82
C VAL A 14 -52.83 30.09 -21.55
N GLY A 15 -52.87 28.80 -21.20
CA GLY A 15 -53.50 28.35 -19.97
C GLY A 15 -52.85 28.97 -18.73
N LEU A 16 -53.66 29.26 -17.70
CA LEU A 16 -53.19 29.82 -16.43
C LEU A 16 -52.12 28.94 -15.75
N SER A 17 -52.18 27.62 -15.95
CA SER A 17 -51.18 26.64 -15.51
C SER A 17 -49.80 26.89 -16.14
N THR A 18 -49.77 27.21 -17.44
CA THR A 18 -48.55 27.53 -18.18
C THR A 18 -47.96 28.85 -17.71
N LEU A 19 -48.79 29.89 -17.52
CA LEU A 19 -48.33 31.17 -16.97
C LEU A 19 -47.77 31.02 -15.55
N SER A 20 -48.40 30.19 -14.71
CA SER A 20 -47.91 29.88 -13.35
C SER A 20 -46.57 29.12 -13.37
N LEU A 21 -46.39 28.18 -14.30
CA LEU A 21 -45.11 27.49 -14.53
C LEU A 21 -44.01 28.46 -14.95
N TYR A 22 -44.28 29.36 -15.91
CA TYR A 22 -43.33 30.36 -16.37
C TYR A 22 -43.00 31.38 -15.27
N LYS A 23 -44.00 31.83 -14.51
CA LYS A 23 -43.80 32.70 -13.33
C LYS A 23 -42.87 32.03 -12.32
N ARG A 24 -43.09 30.76 -11.99
CA ARG A 24 -42.20 30.01 -11.08
C ARG A 24 -40.79 29.83 -11.64
N LYS A 25 -40.65 29.58 -12.95
CA LYS A 25 -39.35 29.36 -13.62
C LYS A 25 -38.50 30.64 -13.75
N PHE A 26 -39.13 31.79 -14.03
CA PHE A 26 -38.43 33.02 -14.38
C PHE A 26 -38.48 34.11 -13.30
N LEU A 27 -39.46 34.07 -12.38
CA LEU A 27 -39.63 35.07 -11.31
C LEU A 27 -39.27 34.53 -9.92
N GLY A 28 -38.45 33.47 -9.85
CA GLY A 28 -37.74 33.08 -8.61
C GLY A 28 -38.55 32.28 -7.59
N GLY A 29 -39.56 31.52 -8.01
CA GLY A 29 -40.21 30.56 -7.11
C GLY A 29 -39.35 29.31 -6.93
N SER A 30 -38.88 29.03 -5.70
CA SER A 30 -38.18 27.79 -5.35
C SER A 30 -38.92 26.58 -5.91
N THR A 31 -38.32 25.91 -6.90
CA THR A 31 -38.79 24.61 -7.36
C THR A 31 -38.31 23.58 -6.35
N SER A 32 -39.20 23.09 -5.49
CA SER A 32 -38.89 21.94 -4.64
C SER A 32 -38.33 20.81 -5.52
N PRO A 33 -37.25 20.14 -5.10
CA PRO A 33 -36.69 19.02 -5.85
C PRO A 33 -37.80 18.01 -6.16
N LYS A 34 -37.86 17.53 -7.41
CA LYS A 34 -38.76 16.42 -7.76
C LYS A 34 -38.42 15.25 -6.83
N GLY A 35 -39.44 14.72 -6.14
CA GLY A 35 -39.26 13.61 -5.20
C GLY A 35 -38.49 12.47 -5.85
N GLY A 36 -37.29 12.21 -5.34
CA GLY A 36 -36.46 11.11 -5.80
C GLY A 36 -37.01 9.76 -5.36
N LYS A 37 -36.49 8.68 -5.95
CA LYS A 37 -36.75 7.32 -5.48
C LYS A 37 -36.31 7.20 -4.02
N GLN A 38 -37.19 6.71 -3.15
CA GLN A 38 -36.85 6.45 -1.76
C GLN A 38 -35.69 5.45 -1.67
N SER A 39 -34.72 5.74 -0.81
CA SER A 39 -33.61 4.83 -0.55
C SER A 39 -34.14 3.51 0.02
N LYS A 40 -33.60 2.38 -0.47
CA LYS A 40 -33.91 1.04 0.06
C LYS A 40 -33.45 0.84 1.52
N ILE A 41 -32.57 1.71 2.02
CA ILE A 41 -31.99 1.64 3.36
C ILE A 41 -32.25 2.94 4.09
N SER A 42 -32.54 2.83 5.39
CA SER A 42 -32.71 3.98 6.28
C SER A 42 -31.37 4.68 6.52
N THR A 43 -31.43 5.95 6.89
CA THR A 43 -30.25 6.73 7.30
C THR A 43 -29.53 6.09 8.49
N GLN A 44 -30.27 5.45 9.40
CA GLN A 44 -29.68 4.74 10.54
C GLN A 44 -28.84 3.54 10.08
N THR A 45 -29.36 2.74 9.14
CA THR A 45 -28.62 1.62 8.56
C THR A 45 -27.41 2.10 7.76
N GLN A 46 -27.53 3.22 7.03
CA GLN A 46 -26.40 3.85 6.33
C GLN A 46 -25.29 4.27 7.29
N ASN A 47 -25.63 4.99 8.37
CA ASN A 47 -24.68 5.41 9.39
C ASN A 47 -24.00 4.21 10.06
N TYR A 48 -24.75 3.14 10.35
CA TYR A 48 -24.20 1.91 10.90
C TYR A 48 -23.21 1.25 9.93
N ILE A 49 -23.56 1.14 8.64
CA ILE A 49 -22.68 0.60 7.61
C ILE A 49 -21.40 1.43 7.52
N ALA A 50 -21.50 2.77 7.45
CA ALA A 50 -20.36 3.66 7.37
C ALA A 50 -19.40 3.47 8.57
N ARG A 51 -19.94 3.44 9.80
CA ARG A 51 -19.16 3.23 11.02
C ARG A 51 -18.44 1.88 11.03
N ASN A 52 -19.14 0.79 10.68
CA ASN A 52 -18.56 -0.55 10.69
C ASN A 52 -17.59 -0.77 9.53
N PHE A 53 -17.77 -0.07 8.41
CA PHE A 53 -16.83 -0.06 7.31
C PHE A 53 -15.52 0.66 7.68
N GLN A 54 -15.59 1.79 8.42
CA GLN A 54 -14.41 2.49 8.94
C GLN A 54 -13.63 1.64 9.95
N ASN A 55 -14.34 0.94 10.84
CA ASN A 55 -13.72 0.08 11.85
C ASN A 55 -13.24 -1.27 11.28
N GLY A 56 -13.42 -1.53 9.99
CA GLY A 56 -12.98 -2.76 9.32
C GLY A 56 -13.81 -4.00 9.66
N SER A 57 -14.96 -3.85 10.32
CA SER A 57 -15.87 -4.96 10.64
C SER A 57 -16.63 -5.45 9.39
N LEU A 58 -16.95 -4.54 8.46
CA LEU A 58 -17.54 -4.88 7.16
C LEU A 58 -16.48 -4.88 6.06
N ASN A 59 -16.04 -6.08 5.66
CA ASN A 59 -15.02 -6.27 4.64
C ASN A 59 -15.55 -6.02 3.22
N GLY A 60 -15.56 -4.75 2.81
CA GLY A 60 -15.92 -4.34 1.46
C GLY A 60 -17.41 -4.53 1.13
N PRO A 61 -17.80 -4.35 -0.15
CA PRO A 61 -19.20 -4.39 -0.56
C PRO A 61 -19.91 -5.72 -0.30
N LYS A 62 -19.19 -6.85 -0.32
CA LYS A 62 -19.75 -8.18 -0.01
C LYS A 62 -20.11 -8.31 1.48
N GLY A 63 -19.25 -7.83 2.37
CA GLY A 63 -19.55 -7.84 3.81
C GLY A 63 -20.79 -7.01 4.14
N VAL A 64 -20.93 -5.84 3.50
CA VAL A 64 -22.14 -5.01 3.63
C VAL A 64 -23.37 -5.73 3.09
N GLN A 65 -23.24 -6.48 1.98
CA GLN A 65 -24.34 -7.25 1.41
C GLN A 65 -24.82 -8.35 2.36
N SER A 66 -23.89 -9.12 2.95
CA SER A 66 -24.22 -10.14 3.95
C SER A 66 -24.94 -9.53 5.16
N TYR A 67 -24.47 -8.38 5.67
CA TYR A 67 -25.14 -7.67 6.75
C TYR A 67 -26.56 -7.24 6.37
N LEU A 68 -26.75 -6.65 5.20
CA LEU A 68 -28.09 -6.24 4.74
C LEU A 68 -29.04 -7.43 4.59
N LEU A 69 -28.55 -8.59 4.15
CA LEU A 69 -29.35 -9.82 4.10
C LEU A 69 -29.80 -10.28 5.50
N THR A 70 -28.97 -10.13 6.54
CA THR A 70 -29.40 -10.45 7.93
C THR A 70 -30.54 -9.55 8.42
N LEU A 71 -30.70 -8.38 7.83
CA LEU A 71 -31.80 -7.45 8.11
C LEU A 71 -33.01 -7.66 7.18
N GLY A 72 -32.99 -8.69 6.33
CA GLY A 72 -34.02 -8.93 5.31
C GLY A 72 -34.00 -7.95 4.13
N ILE A 73 -32.90 -7.20 3.96
CA ILE A 73 -32.77 -6.18 2.90
C ILE A 73 -31.96 -6.75 1.74
N GLU A 74 -32.65 -7.02 0.63
CA GLU A 74 -31.97 -7.41 -0.61
C GLU A 74 -31.48 -6.18 -1.40
N MET A 75 -30.15 -6.09 -1.50
CA MET A 75 -29.48 -5.06 -2.27
C MET A 75 -28.38 -5.67 -3.14
N SER A 76 -28.29 -5.19 -4.39
CA SER A 76 -27.21 -5.58 -5.29
C SER A 76 -25.88 -4.93 -4.88
N LEU A 77 -24.76 -5.58 -5.20
CA LEU A 77 -23.42 -5.03 -4.99
C LEU A 77 -23.24 -3.66 -5.67
N ARG A 78 -23.93 -3.42 -6.79
CA ARG A 78 -23.93 -2.11 -7.45
C ARG A 78 -24.57 -1.04 -6.57
N GLY A 79 -25.75 -1.33 -6.00
CA GLY A 79 -26.43 -0.43 -5.07
C GLY A 79 -25.58 -0.13 -3.83
N ILE A 80 -24.96 -1.16 -3.26
CA ILE A 80 -24.07 -1.02 -2.10
C ILE A 80 -22.86 -0.12 -2.42
N ARG A 81 -22.24 -0.28 -3.59
CA ARG A 81 -21.15 0.60 -4.02
C ARG A 81 -21.60 2.06 -4.19
N HIS A 82 -22.83 2.30 -4.65
CA HIS A 82 -23.38 3.65 -4.73
C HIS A 82 -23.57 4.26 -3.35
N VAL A 83 -24.09 3.51 -2.38
CA VAL A 83 -24.22 3.94 -0.99
C VAL A 83 -22.85 4.26 -0.39
N LEU A 84 -21.86 3.38 -0.56
CA LEU A 84 -20.51 3.65 -0.05
C LEU A 84 -19.91 4.91 -0.69
N LYS A 85 -20.16 5.15 -1.98
CA LYS A 85 -19.70 6.38 -2.65
C LYS A 85 -20.43 7.63 -2.15
N SER A 86 -21.73 7.58 -1.86
CA SER A 86 -22.48 8.71 -1.31
C SER A 86 -22.01 9.07 0.11
N GLU A 87 -21.59 8.08 0.88
CA GLU A 87 -20.95 8.26 2.20
C GLU A 87 -19.46 8.69 2.10
N GLY A 88 -18.94 8.95 0.89
CA GLY A 88 -17.58 9.44 0.68
C GLY A 88 -16.48 8.37 0.63
N PHE A 89 -16.82 7.08 0.72
CA PHE A 89 -15.83 6.00 0.58
C PHE A 89 -15.35 5.86 -0.87
N LYS A 90 -14.04 5.63 -1.01
CA LYS A 90 -13.38 5.41 -2.31
C LYS A 90 -12.69 4.06 -2.31
N ALA A 91 -12.88 3.29 -3.39
CA ALA A 91 -12.13 2.07 -3.59
C ALA A 91 -10.68 2.42 -3.93
N ARG A 92 -9.73 1.85 -3.18
CA ARG A 92 -8.29 1.95 -3.45
C ARG A 92 -7.68 0.55 -3.42
N ARG A 93 -6.60 0.36 -4.17
CA ARG A 93 -5.81 -0.87 -4.10
C ARG A 93 -5.26 -1.00 -2.67
N LYS A 94 -5.39 -2.19 -2.06
CA LYS A 94 -4.69 -2.48 -0.82
C LYS A 94 -3.18 -2.39 -1.07
N VAL A 95 -2.46 -1.75 -0.17
CA VAL A 95 -0.99 -1.73 -0.21
C VAL A 95 -0.51 -3.00 0.45
N THR A 96 0.19 -3.84 -0.31
CA THR A 96 0.91 -5.00 0.26
C THR A 96 2.14 -4.45 0.96
N THR A 97 2.18 -4.59 2.28
CA THR A 97 3.35 -4.23 3.10
C THR A 97 3.69 -5.41 3.98
N ASN A 98 4.97 -5.58 4.32
CA ASN A 98 5.37 -6.55 5.32
C ASN A 98 4.66 -6.23 6.64
N PHE A 99 3.88 -7.18 7.15
CA PHE A 99 3.17 -7.02 8.41
C PHE A 99 4.17 -6.94 9.56
N VAL A 100 4.26 -5.78 10.21
CA VAL A 100 5.05 -5.62 11.43
C VAL A 100 4.12 -5.81 12.62
N ASN A 101 4.29 -6.92 13.35
CA ASN A 101 3.52 -7.18 14.56
C ASN A 101 3.78 -6.11 15.65
N ALA A 102 2.89 -5.99 16.64
CA ALA A 102 2.99 -4.96 17.68
C ALA A 102 4.30 -5.05 18.48
N THR A 103 4.80 -6.26 18.71
CA THR A 103 6.08 -6.51 19.40
C THR A 103 7.26 -5.93 18.63
N ASN A 104 7.36 -6.19 17.33
CA ASN A 104 8.42 -5.69 16.47
C ASN A 104 8.32 -4.17 16.32
N LYS A 105 7.10 -3.59 16.30
CA LYS A 105 6.93 -2.13 16.34
C LYS A 105 7.54 -1.53 17.61
N ARG A 106 7.28 -2.11 18.78
CA ARG A 106 7.87 -1.65 20.05
C ARG A 106 9.39 -1.76 20.06
N LYS A 107 9.94 -2.89 19.58
CA LYS A 107 11.40 -3.10 19.46
C LYS A 107 12.05 -2.07 18.54
N ARG A 108 11.48 -1.85 17.35
CA ARG A 108 11.97 -0.83 16.40
C ARG A 108 11.91 0.58 16.99
N PHE A 109 10.82 0.92 17.69
CA PHE A 109 10.68 2.22 18.35
C PHE A 109 11.72 2.42 19.46
N ALA A 110 11.92 1.41 20.32
CA ALA A 110 12.94 1.47 21.37
C ALA A 110 14.35 1.63 20.79
N TRP A 111 14.69 0.86 19.75
CA TRP A 111 15.96 1.00 19.04
C TRP A 111 16.13 2.40 18.46
N ALA A 112 15.13 2.92 17.75
CA ALA A 112 15.18 4.27 17.20
C ALA A 112 15.35 5.34 18.28
N LYS A 113 14.71 5.17 19.45
CA LYS A 113 14.86 6.07 20.59
C LYS A 113 16.26 6.09 21.18
N ILE A 114 16.93 4.93 21.26
CA ILE A 114 18.32 4.84 21.76
C ILE A 114 19.27 5.63 20.85
N TYR A 115 19.12 5.50 19.54
CA TYR A 115 20.04 6.10 18.56
C TYR A 115 19.54 7.43 17.97
N GLN A 116 18.46 8.02 18.49
CA GLN A 116 17.82 9.22 17.89
C GLN A 116 18.73 10.46 17.88
N HIS A 117 19.73 10.50 18.75
CA HIS A 117 20.67 11.62 18.88
C HIS A 117 22.08 11.30 18.40
N TYR A 118 22.27 10.16 17.72
CA TYR A 118 23.57 9.83 17.15
C TYR A 118 23.96 10.85 16.08
N THR A 119 25.19 11.33 16.17
CA THR A 119 25.77 12.25 15.18
C THR A 119 26.23 11.48 13.95
N VAL A 120 26.56 12.20 12.87
CA VAL A 120 27.14 11.58 11.66
C VAL A 120 28.41 10.80 12.02
N ASP A 121 29.28 11.34 12.88
CA ASP A 121 30.52 10.68 13.28
C ASP A 121 30.27 9.43 14.14
N ASP A 122 29.16 9.37 14.88
CA ASP A 122 28.75 8.14 15.56
C ASP A 122 28.28 7.08 14.57
N TRP A 123 27.55 7.48 13.52
CA TRP A 123 27.14 6.58 12.45
C TRP A 123 28.31 6.11 11.56
N ARG A 124 29.37 6.92 11.43
CA ARG A 124 30.59 6.51 10.70
C ARG A 124 31.26 5.26 11.25
N LYS A 125 31.06 4.98 12.54
CA LYS A 125 31.59 3.78 13.20
C LYS A 125 30.80 2.52 12.88
N TRP A 126 29.66 2.62 12.19
CA TRP A 126 28.81 1.49 11.86
C TRP A 126 29.12 0.92 10.48
N GLY A 127 29.09 -0.40 10.38
CA GLY A 127 28.96 -1.11 9.12
C GLY A 127 27.67 -1.91 9.07
N PHE A 128 26.96 -1.82 7.96
CA PHE A 128 25.69 -2.49 7.72
C PHE A 128 25.91 -3.61 6.71
N SER A 129 25.66 -4.84 7.11
CA SER A 129 25.73 -6.00 6.22
C SER A 129 24.34 -6.52 5.88
N ASN A 130 24.19 -7.05 4.68
CA ASN A 130 23.01 -7.80 4.28
C ASN A 130 23.32 -8.77 3.14
N GLU A 131 22.52 -9.82 3.04
CA GLU A 131 22.50 -10.75 1.92
C GLU A 131 21.40 -10.33 0.92
N THR A 132 21.73 -10.36 -0.36
CA THR A 132 20.77 -10.11 -1.44
C THR A 132 20.90 -11.17 -2.52
N ARG A 133 19.77 -11.66 -3.01
CA ARG A 133 19.74 -12.61 -4.12
C ARG A 133 19.73 -11.83 -5.42
N ILE A 134 20.70 -12.10 -6.29
CA ILE A 134 20.80 -11.53 -7.62
C ILE A 134 20.40 -12.62 -8.61
N ASN A 135 19.24 -12.47 -9.24
CA ASN A 135 18.75 -13.40 -10.24
C ASN A 135 19.50 -13.18 -11.56
N MET A 136 19.97 -14.26 -12.21
CA MET A 136 20.62 -14.14 -13.53
C MET A 136 19.61 -13.90 -14.65
N TRP A 137 18.38 -14.41 -14.52
CA TRP A 137 17.28 -14.16 -15.45
C TRP A 137 15.99 -13.77 -14.73
N GLY A 138 15.27 -12.84 -15.35
CA GLY A 138 13.98 -12.34 -14.86
C GLY A 138 14.12 -11.28 -13.76
N SER A 139 13.21 -10.31 -13.76
CA SER A 139 13.07 -9.38 -12.65
C SER A 139 11.98 -9.88 -11.70
N ASP A 140 12.14 -9.70 -10.40
CA ASP A 140 11.06 -9.92 -9.41
C ASP A 140 9.91 -8.88 -9.55
N GLY A 141 10.06 -7.95 -10.50
CA GLY A 141 9.15 -6.87 -10.80
C GLY A 141 7.98 -7.29 -11.68
N LYS A 142 7.05 -6.35 -11.89
CA LYS A 142 5.95 -6.56 -12.83
C LYS A 142 6.39 -6.19 -14.23
N SER A 143 6.27 -7.12 -15.17
CA SER A 143 6.33 -6.82 -16.60
C SER A 143 5.03 -6.18 -17.06
N TYR A 144 5.13 -5.32 -18.07
CA TYR A 144 4.00 -4.68 -18.73
C TYR A 144 4.18 -4.85 -20.24
N TYR A 145 3.10 -5.17 -20.94
CA TYR A 145 3.08 -5.18 -22.40
C TYR A 145 1.94 -4.31 -22.90
N TRP A 146 2.09 -3.79 -24.13
CA TRP A 146 1.07 -3.02 -24.81
C TRP A 146 0.24 -3.94 -25.72
N THR A 147 -1.07 -3.73 -25.74
CA THR A 147 -2.04 -4.48 -26.57
C THR A 147 -3.00 -3.51 -27.24
N ASP A 148 -3.43 -3.86 -28.45
CA ASP A 148 -4.47 -3.19 -29.22
C ASP A 148 -5.89 -3.73 -28.91
N GLY A 149 -6.00 -4.68 -27.98
CA GLY A 149 -7.27 -5.31 -27.59
C GLY A 149 -7.54 -6.65 -28.28
N ALA A 150 -6.59 -7.19 -29.05
CA ALA A 150 -6.67 -8.56 -29.56
C ALA A 150 -6.80 -9.59 -28.41
N THR A 151 -7.60 -10.62 -28.63
CA THR A 151 -7.87 -11.69 -27.64
C THR A 151 -6.74 -12.72 -27.54
N GLU A 152 -5.94 -12.88 -28.60
CA GLU A 152 -4.81 -13.81 -28.63
C GLU A 152 -3.52 -13.08 -28.23
N LEU A 153 -2.74 -13.70 -27.35
CA LEU A 153 -1.46 -13.15 -26.91
C LEU A 153 -0.37 -13.47 -27.93
N LEU A 154 0.35 -12.44 -28.36
CA LEU A 154 1.51 -12.60 -29.23
C LEU A 154 2.73 -13.05 -28.39
N PRO A 155 3.69 -13.78 -28.96
CA PRO A 155 4.85 -14.29 -28.20
C PRO A 155 5.63 -13.22 -27.43
N TYR A 156 5.70 -11.98 -27.92
CA TYR A 156 6.38 -10.86 -27.24
C TYR A 156 5.55 -10.19 -26.13
N GLN A 157 4.26 -10.53 -26.03
CA GLN A 157 3.35 -10.11 -24.95
C GLN A 157 3.31 -11.12 -23.81
N ILE A 158 3.97 -12.28 -23.99
CA ILE A 158 4.05 -13.34 -23.02
C ILE A 158 5.42 -13.26 -22.38
N GLU A 159 5.43 -13.15 -21.05
CA GLU A 159 6.66 -13.35 -20.29
C GLU A 159 6.91 -14.85 -20.19
N SER A 160 8.01 -15.31 -20.80
CA SER A 160 8.40 -16.72 -20.73
C SER A 160 8.71 -17.08 -19.28
N HIS A 161 7.89 -17.93 -18.68
CA HIS A 161 8.19 -18.53 -17.39
C HIS A 161 9.32 -19.55 -17.60
N VAL A 162 10.56 -19.13 -17.35
CA VAL A 162 11.69 -20.05 -17.39
C VAL A 162 11.50 -21.02 -16.21
N GLN A 163 11.22 -22.28 -16.53
CA GLN A 163 11.14 -23.36 -15.54
C GLN A 163 12.55 -23.66 -15.06
N GLU A 164 12.72 -23.63 -13.74
CA GLU A 164 13.78 -24.25 -12.92
C GLU A 164 15.23 -23.94 -13.36
N ASP A 165 15.95 -23.28 -12.45
CA ASP A 165 17.41 -23.29 -12.39
C ASP A 165 18.18 -22.34 -13.33
N CYS A 166 17.56 -21.23 -13.75
CA CYS A 166 18.30 -20.14 -14.38
C CYS A 166 19.37 -19.50 -13.47
N GLY A 167 19.54 -20.00 -12.25
CA GLY A 167 20.58 -19.67 -11.30
C GLY A 167 20.45 -18.25 -10.73
N SER A 168 20.70 -18.17 -9.43
CA SER A 168 20.78 -16.91 -8.71
C SER A 168 22.02 -16.97 -7.85
N VAL A 169 22.75 -15.87 -7.78
CA VAL A 169 23.88 -15.76 -6.87
C VAL A 169 23.42 -15.03 -5.64
N LEU A 170 23.71 -15.59 -4.46
CA LEU A 170 23.52 -14.88 -3.23
C LEU A 170 24.76 -14.03 -2.97
N PHE A 171 24.58 -12.73 -2.78
CA PHE A 171 25.66 -11.79 -2.54
C PHE A 171 25.57 -11.28 -1.11
N TRP A 172 26.65 -11.40 -0.36
CA TRP A 172 26.82 -10.74 0.92
C TRP A 172 27.56 -9.43 0.70
N GLY A 173 27.06 -8.33 1.25
CA GLY A 173 27.72 -7.03 1.15
C GLY A 173 27.78 -6.31 2.48
N LEU A 174 28.82 -5.50 2.66
CA LEU A 174 29.03 -4.60 3.79
C LEU A 174 29.16 -3.14 3.31
N ILE A 175 28.35 -2.27 3.89
CA ILE A 175 28.38 -0.83 3.62
C ILE A 175 28.87 -0.08 4.86
N THR A 176 29.82 0.83 4.66
CA THR A 176 30.32 1.76 5.70
C THR A 176 30.18 3.20 5.22
N ALA A 177 30.31 4.17 6.13
CA ALA A 177 30.13 5.58 5.79
C ALA A 177 31.25 6.19 4.92
N GLU A 178 32.44 5.59 4.93
CA GLU A 178 33.61 6.13 4.25
C GLU A 178 33.62 5.78 2.75
N LYS A 179 33.24 4.54 2.37
CA LYS A 179 33.36 4.03 0.98
C LYS A 179 32.35 2.90 0.68
N PRO A 180 31.99 2.66 -0.61
CA PRO A 180 31.00 1.66 -0.97
C PRO A 180 31.57 0.24 -0.98
N GLU A 181 30.78 -0.65 -0.37
CA GLU A 181 30.53 -2.05 -0.75
C GLU A 181 31.76 -2.94 -1.01
N TYR A 182 32.28 -3.53 0.06
CA TYR A 182 32.98 -4.80 -0.06
C TYR A 182 31.97 -5.93 0.17
N GLY A 183 32.02 -6.96 -0.67
CA GLY A 183 31.10 -8.07 -0.57
C GLY A 183 31.62 -9.30 -1.30
N SER A 184 31.08 -10.44 -0.93
CA SER A 184 31.45 -11.74 -1.47
C SER A 184 30.23 -12.45 -2.03
N THR A 185 30.43 -13.12 -3.15
CA THR A 185 29.45 -14.04 -3.71
C THR A 185 29.46 -15.32 -2.88
N ILE A 186 28.30 -15.68 -2.36
CA ILE A 186 28.08 -16.96 -1.71
C ILE A 186 27.68 -17.95 -2.81
N THR A 187 28.53 -18.94 -3.02
CA THR A 187 28.31 -20.00 -4.03
C THR A 187 27.28 -21.03 -3.57
N GLU A 188 27.03 -21.10 -2.27
CA GLU A 188 26.00 -21.95 -1.68
C GLU A 188 24.61 -21.30 -1.74
N GLU A 189 23.58 -22.08 -2.08
CA GLU A 189 22.20 -21.57 -2.18
C GLU A 189 21.62 -21.09 -0.84
N ASN A 190 22.14 -21.62 0.27
CA ASN A 190 21.69 -21.30 1.63
C ASN A 190 22.88 -21.01 2.54
N VAL A 191 22.83 -19.87 3.24
CA VAL A 191 23.84 -19.49 4.23
C VAL A 191 23.62 -20.29 5.51
N ASN A 192 24.49 -21.27 5.74
CA ASN A 192 24.57 -21.96 7.03
C ASN A 192 25.53 -21.21 7.98
N VAL A 193 25.69 -21.71 9.20
CA VAL A 193 26.53 -21.05 10.22
C VAL A 193 28.01 -21.05 9.84
N GLU A 194 28.51 -22.13 9.24
CA GLU A 194 29.93 -22.30 8.90
C GLU A 194 30.33 -21.36 7.76
N VAL A 195 29.51 -21.31 6.71
CA VAL A 195 29.65 -20.36 5.59
C VAL A 195 29.63 -18.92 6.10
N TYR A 196 28.71 -18.62 7.01
CA TYR A 196 28.64 -17.26 7.56
C TYR A 196 29.90 -16.92 8.36
N ILE A 197 30.45 -17.84 9.14
CA ILE A 197 31.74 -17.63 9.84
C ILE A 197 32.85 -17.37 8.81
N ASP A 198 32.91 -18.14 7.73
CA ASP A 198 33.91 -17.95 6.67
C ASP A 198 33.81 -16.56 6.01
N ILE A 199 32.59 -16.12 5.70
CA ILE A 199 32.32 -14.75 5.19
C ILE A 199 32.76 -13.69 6.20
N LEU A 200 32.48 -13.88 7.48
CA LEU A 200 32.92 -12.95 8.52
C LEU A 200 34.44 -12.94 8.69
N GLN A 201 35.11 -14.10 8.57
CA GLN A 201 36.56 -14.22 8.71
C GLN A 201 37.33 -13.68 7.51
N THR A 202 36.78 -13.84 6.31
CA THR A 202 37.39 -13.34 5.07
C THR A 202 36.86 -11.94 4.81
N SER A 203 35.63 -11.84 4.32
CA SER A 203 35.08 -10.63 3.74
C SER A 203 34.99 -9.48 4.74
N LEU A 204 34.46 -9.70 5.95
CA LEU A 204 34.37 -8.64 6.94
C LEU A 204 35.76 -8.22 7.46
N LEU A 205 36.62 -9.16 7.88
CA LEU A 205 37.93 -8.81 8.43
C LEU A 205 38.86 -8.18 7.39
N ASP A 206 38.87 -8.67 6.15
CA ASP A 206 39.63 -8.11 5.03
C ASP A 206 39.17 -6.68 4.75
N THR A 207 37.86 -6.42 4.83
CA THR A 207 37.31 -5.07 4.65
C THR A 207 37.80 -4.13 5.75
N LEU A 208 37.77 -4.58 7.00
CA LEU A 208 38.23 -3.77 8.13
C LEU A 208 39.72 -3.46 8.01
N GLU A 209 40.54 -4.44 7.61
CA GLU A 209 41.97 -4.25 7.41
C GLU A 209 42.26 -3.30 6.23
N TYR A 210 41.64 -3.53 5.08
CA TYR A 210 41.83 -2.74 3.87
C TYR A 210 41.49 -1.25 4.08
N TYR A 211 40.43 -0.97 4.83
CA TYR A 211 40.02 0.41 5.15
C TYR A 211 40.64 0.97 6.43
N GLY A 212 41.49 0.21 7.13
CA GLY A 212 42.11 0.64 8.38
C GLY A 212 41.09 0.91 9.49
N LEU A 213 39.95 0.22 9.48
CA LEU A 213 38.90 0.35 10.48
C LEU A 213 39.28 -0.46 11.73
N ASP A 214 39.29 0.20 12.88
CA ASP A 214 39.60 -0.45 14.14
C ASP A 214 38.47 -1.39 14.58
N ARG A 215 38.81 -2.67 14.76
CA ARG A 215 37.88 -3.73 15.16
C ARG A 215 37.18 -3.43 16.49
N LYS A 216 37.82 -2.71 17.41
CA LYS A 216 37.26 -2.44 18.75
C LYS A 216 36.23 -1.32 18.74
N SER A 217 36.42 -0.31 17.89
CA SER A 217 35.51 0.83 17.77
C SER A 217 34.43 0.62 16.71
N PHE A 218 34.63 -0.30 15.78
CA PHE A 218 33.68 -0.65 14.74
C PHE A 218 32.42 -1.33 15.31
N ARG A 219 31.25 -0.89 14.85
CA ARG A 219 29.95 -1.46 15.20
C ARG A 219 29.38 -2.20 14.00
N PHE A 220 29.30 -3.51 14.13
CA PHE A 220 28.75 -4.36 13.10
C PHE A 220 27.23 -4.53 13.24
N GLN A 221 26.49 -4.29 12.16
CA GLN A 221 25.05 -4.51 12.09
C GLN A 221 24.72 -5.58 11.05
N GLN A 222 23.99 -6.60 11.51
CA GLN A 222 23.41 -7.66 10.71
C GLN A 222 21.93 -7.84 11.09
N ASP A 223 21.17 -8.54 10.27
CA ASP A 223 19.78 -8.86 10.59
C ASP A 223 19.69 -9.99 11.66
N ASN A 224 18.47 -10.41 12.00
CA ASN A 224 18.24 -11.50 12.97
C ASN A 224 17.93 -12.83 12.29
N ALA A 225 18.53 -13.11 11.13
CA ALA A 225 18.38 -14.42 10.50
C ALA A 225 18.84 -15.55 11.43
N ARG A 226 18.31 -16.75 11.20
CA ARG A 226 18.61 -17.94 12.00
C ARG A 226 20.13 -18.20 12.16
N PRO A 227 20.96 -18.20 11.08
CA PRO A 227 22.40 -18.40 11.24
C PRO A 227 23.07 -17.29 12.07
N HIS A 228 22.66 -16.04 11.88
CA HIS A 228 23.25 -14.85 12.50
C HIS A 228 23.04 -14.80 14.03
N THR A 229 21.98 -15.45 14.51
CA THR A 229 21.62 -15.45 15.95
C THR A 229 22.09 -16.70 16.69
N SER A 230 22.78 -17.61 15.99
CA SER A 230 23.32 -18.85 16.56
C SER A 230 24.43 -18.59 17.59
N VAL A 231 24.65 -19.56 18.48
CA VAL A 231 25.68 -19.48 19.53
C VAL A 231 27.08 -19.33 18.94
N PRO A 232 27.49 -20.09 17.90
CA PRO A 232 28.83 -19.96 17.32
C PRO A 232 29.10 -18.55 16.76
N ILE A 233 28.13 -17.94 16.05
CA ILE A 233 28.27 -16.58 15.52
C ILE A 233 28.41 -15.55 16.64
N LYS A 234 27.59 -15.65 17.69
CA LYS A 234 27.69 -14.75 18.84
C LYS A 234 29.03 -14.85 19.56
N GLN A 235 29.56 -16.07 19.70
CA GLN A 235 30.88 -16.29 20.27
C GLN A 235 31.99 -15.73 19.37
N TRP A 236 31.85 -15.88 18.06
CA TRP A 236 32.81 -15.33 17.10
C TRP A 236 32.86 -13.80 17.15
N LEU A 237 31.69 -13.15 17.15
CA LEU A 237 31.56 -11.68 17.22
C LEU A 237 32.07 -11.06 18.54
N GLN A 238 32.31 -11.87 19.57
CA GLN A 238 32.85 -11.43 20.85
C GLN A 238 34.38 -11.52 20.95
N ARG A 239 35.04 -12.15 19.96
CA ARG A 239 36.50 -12.27 19.88
C ARG A 239 37.13 -10.99 19.39
#